data_AF-A0A0F5IUQ2-F1
#
_entry.id   AF-A0A0F5IUQ2-F1
#
_cell.length_a   1.000
_cell.length_b   1.000
_cell.length_c   1.000
_cell.angle_alpha   90.00
_cell.angle_beta   90.00
_cell.angle_gamma   90.00
#
_symmetry.space_group_name_H-M   'P 1'
#
loop_
_entity.id
_entity.type
_entity.pdbx_description
1 polymer ?
#
loop_
_entity_poly.entity_id
_entity_poly.type
_entity_poly.pdbx_seq_one_letter_code
_entity_poly.pdbx_strand_id
1 'polypeptide(L)'
;MTKCNEHMTPDYRKTGYLRVGRNVLKSFFGSNQEQRHLAKVLLCVQTFAYFREGMVCLNEFSYICHAGEWITSYSEIAVLTGLCRKSVKSCLKRLEAGYFLQVKDLVNYKLIILTNYDQPPSGLSDAGLPPVSTQPAVDAPGVDFFSQAMNFYNLNNGQKGVVN
;
A
#
# COMPACT_ATOMS: atom_id res chain seq x y z
N MET A 1 -14.82 -18.41 8.17
CA MET A 1 -13.88 -17.32 8.52
C MET A 1 -14.08 -16.96 9.98
N THR A 2 -13.03 -17.06 10.78
CA THR A 2 -13.00 -16.50 12.14
C THR A 2 -13.22 -15.00 12.03
N LYS A 3 -14.25 -14.46 12.68
CA LYS A 3 -14.48 -13.01 12.72
C LYS A 3 -13.29 -12.37 13.45
N CYS A 4 -12.34 -11.83 12.70
CA CYS A 4 -11.31 -10.96 13.26
C CYS A 4 -12.03 -9.79 13.97
N ASN A 5 -11.69 -9.58 15.25
CA ASN A 5 -12.27 -8.59 16.16
C ASN A 5 -12.97 -7.42 15.45
N GLU A 6 -14.31 -7.50 15.33
CA GLU A 6 -15.14 -6.49 14.66
C GLU A 6 -15.22 -5.18 15.48
N HIS A 7 -14.75 -5.20 16.73
CA HIS A 7 -14.76 -4.05 17.60
C HIS A 7 -13.50 -3.20 17.41
N MET A 8 -13.70 -1.96 16.97
CA MET A 8 -12.65 -0.94 16.94
C MET A 8 -12.26 -0.59 18.38
N THR A 9 -11.28 -1.30 18.93
CA THR A 9 -10.70 -0.98 20.24
C THR A 9 -9.56 0.02 20.06
N PRO A 10 -9.43 1.06 20.89
CA PRO A 10 -8.28 1.98 20.86
C PRO A 10 -6.96 1.29 21.22
N ASP A 11 -7.00 0.02 21.64
CA ASP A 11 -5.87 -0.86 21.93
C ASP A 11 -5.15 -1.28 20.63
N TYR A 12 -4.45 -0.32 20.03
CA TYR A 12 -3.73 -0.41 18.75
C TYR A 12 -2.69 -1.55 18.68
N ARG A 13 -2.37 -2.19 19.81
CA ARG A 13 -1.42 -3.31 19.89
C ARG A 13 -2.00 -4.64 19.39
N LYS A 14 -3.33 -4.75 19.23
CA LYS A 14 -4.01 -6.01 18.85
C LYS A 14 -4.40 -6.10 17.38
N THR A 15 -4.40 -4.98 16.67
CA THR A 15 -4.78 -4.89 15.25
C THR A 15 -3.62 -4.24 14.50
N GLY A 16 -2.88 -5.01 13.71
CA GLY A 16 -1.72 -4.49 12.98
C GLY A 16 -2.07 -3.30 12.06
N TYR A 17 -1.06 -2.54 11.65
CA TYR A 17 -1.24 -1.42 10.74
C TYR A 17 -1.13 -1.85 9.28
N LEU A 18 -2.00 -1.30 8.43
CA LEU A 18 -1.88 -1.44 6.98
C LEU A 18 -1.03 -0.31 6.41
N ARG A 19 0.01 -0.66 5.65
CA ARG A 19 0.81 0.33 4.91
C ARG A 19 0.10 0.71 3.62
N VAL A 20 -0.35 1.97 3.53
CA VAL A 20 -1.06 2.50 2.36
C VAL A 20 -0.29 3.66 1.76
N GLY A 21 -0.14 3.68 0.44
CA GLY A 21 0.46 4.81 -0.27
C GLY A 21 -0.37 6.09 -0.11
N ARG A 22 0.28 7.21 0.22
CA ARG A 22 -0.41 8.51 0.43
C ARG A 22 -1.25 8.93 -0.78
N ASN A 23 -0.81 8.60 -1.99
CA ASN A 23 -1.56 8.90 -3.22
C ASN A 23 -2.88 8.12 -3.30
N VAL A 24 -2.92 6.88 -2.79
CA VAL A 24 -4.15 6.08 -2.72
C VAL A 24 -5.14 6.72 -1.74
N LEU A 25 -4.67 7.16 -0.58
CA LEU A 25 -5.51 7.88 0.40
C LEU A 25 -6.01 9.21 -0.16
N LYS A 26 -5.15 9.99 -0.83
CA LYS A 26 -5.56 11.22 -1.51
C LYS A 26 -6.64 10.95 -2.58
N SER A 27 -6.50 9.88 -3.36
CA SER A 27 -7.52 9.46 -4.33
C SER A 27 -8.82 9.03 -3.65
N PHE A 28 -8.75 8.37 -2.49
CA PHE A 28 -9.91 7.95 -1.72
C PHE A 28 -10.72 9.14 -1.19
N PHE A 29 -10.05 10.15 -0.63
CA PHE A 29 -10.71 11.36 -0.11
C PHE A 29 -10.93 12.45 -1.17
N GLY A 30 -10.36 12.29 -2.37
CA GLY A 30 -10.45 13.27 -3.46
C GLY A 30 -11.82 13.31 -4.13
N SER A 31 -12.05 14.34 -4.96
CA SER A 31 -13.31 14.58 -5.67
C SER A 31 -13.52 13.70 -6.92
N ASN A 32 -12.43 13.18 -7.51
CA ASN A 32 -12.52 12.34 -8.72
C ASN A 32 -13.13 10.96 -8.38
N GLN A 33 -14.34 10.72 -8.90
CA GLN A 33 -15.11 9.51 -8.61
C GLN A 33 -14.40 8.23 -9.06
N GLU A 34 -13.78 8.22 -10.24
CA GLU A 34 -13.11 7.02 -10.75
C GLU A 34 -11.92 6.64 -9.87
N GLN A 35 -11.09 7.63 -9.52
CA GLN A 35 -9.95 7.43 -8.63
C GLN A 35 -10.39 6.99 -7.23
N ARG A 36 -11.50 7.53 -6.74
CA ARG A 36 -12.11 7.10 -5.49
C ARG A 36 -12.55 5.65 -5.54
N HIS A 37 -13.17 5.20 -6.64
CA HIS A 37 -13.57 3.80 -6.81
C HIS A 37 -12.36 2.87 -6.86
N LEU A 38 -11.30 3.23 -7.59
CA LEU A 38 -10.05 2.47 -7.62
C LEU A 38 -9.44 2.36 -6.22
N ALA A 39 -9.36 3.47 -5.49
CA ALA A 39 -8.82 3.50 -4.14
C ALA A 39 -9.67 2.67 -3.17
N LYS A 40 -11.01 2.74 -3.24
CA LYS A 40 -11.92 1.90 -2.46
C LYS A 40 -11.66 0.41 -2.68
N VAL A 41 -11.58 -0.02 -3.93
CA VAL A 41 -11.34 -1.44 -4.26
C VAL A 41 -9.95 -1.88 -3.82
N LEU A 42 -8.90 -1.08 -4.07
CA LEU A 42 -7.54 -1.41 -3.66
C LEU A 42 -7.43 -1.52 -2.13
N LEU A 43 -7.96 -0.54 -1.39
CA LEU A 43 -7.97 -0.56 0.08
C LEU A 43 -8.72 -1.79 0.61
N CYS A 44 -9.88 -2.11 0.04
CA CYS A 44 -10.62 -3.32 0.39
C CYS A 44 -9.74 -4.57 0.22
N VAL A 45 -9.09 -4.74 -0.93
CA VAL A 45 -8.19 -5.88 -1.15
C VAL A 45 -7.05 -5.90 -0.12
N GLN A 46 -6.42 -4.75 0.14
CA GLN A 46 -5.34 -4.64 1.12
C GLN A 46 -5.79 -4.96 2.55
N THR A 47 -7.03 -4.63 2.92
CA THR A 47 -7.59 -4.93 4.25
C THR A 47 -7.84 -6.42 4.46
N PHE A 48 -8.29 -7.14 3.43
CA PHE A 48 -8.70 -8.55 3.55
C PHE A 48 -7.67 -9.55 3.01
N ALA A 49 -6.58 -9.08 2.41
CA ALA A 49 -5.45 -9.93 2.06
C ALA A 49 -4.86 -10.60 3.31
N TYR A 50 -4.49 -11.87 3.16
CA TYR A 50 -3.93 -12.65 4.24
C TYR A 50 -2.55 -12.11 4.63
N PHE A 51 -2.30 -11.97 5.92
CA PHE A 51 -1.00 -11.49 6.44
C PHE A 51 0.07 -12.58 6.49
N ARG A 52 -0.34 -13.85 6.46
CA ARG A 52 0.53 -15.02 6.53
C ARG A 52 -0.11 -16.14 5.75
N GLU A 53 0.70 -17.11 5.37
CA GLU A 53 0.20 -18.32 4.72
C GLU A 53 -0.79 -19.07 5.62
N GLY A 54 -1.86 -19.58 5.02
CA GLY A 54 -2.88 -20.35 5.70
C GLY A 54 -3.83 -21.06 4.76
N MET A 55 -4.45 -22.11 5.26
CA MET A 55 -5.47 -22.86 4.52
C MET A 55 -6.83 -22.19 4.69
N VAL A 56 -7.51 -21.98 3.57
CA VAL A 56 -8.84 -21.38 3.49
C VAL A 56 -9.82 -22.39 2.92
N CYS A 57 -10.82 -22.77 3.70
CA CYS A 57 -11.89 -23.64 3.26
C CYS A 57 -13.07 -22.80 2.75
N LEU A 58 -13.43 -22.98 1.49
CA LEU A 58 -14.58 -22.34 0.83
C LEU A 58 -15.48 -23.43 0.25
N ASN A 59 -16.61 -23.66 0.92
CA ASN A 59 -17.49 -24.80 0.67
C ASN A 59 -16.67 -26.11 0.71
N GLU A 60 -16.72 -26.91 -0.35
CA GLU A 60 -16.01 -28.19 -0.48
C GLU A 60 -14.53 -28.05 -0.91
N PHE A 61 -14.06 -26.82 -1.19
CA PHE A 61 -12.71 -26.59 -1.69
C PHE A 61 -11.80 -26.03 -0.60
N SER A 62 -10.60 -26.59 -0.50
CA SER A 62 -9.53 -26.05 0.34
C SER A 62 -8.46 -25.44 -0.54
N TYR A 63 -8.09 -24.19 -0.24
CA TYR A 63 -7.04 -23.46 -0.94
C TYR A 63 -5.94 -23.07 0.04
N ILE A 64 -4.69 -23.12 -0.41
CA ILE A 64 -3.58 -22.48 0.30
C ILE A 64 -3.55 -21.03 -0.15
N CYS A 65 -3.68 -20.09 0.79
CA CYS A 65 -3.49 -18.67 0.56
C CYS A 65 -2.18 -18.24 1.17
N HIS A 66 -1.33 -17.59 0.37
CA HIS A 66 -0.09 -17.00 0.82
C HIS A 66 -0.31 -15.57 1.35
N ALA A 67 0.72 -15.01 1.98
CA ALA A 67 0.70 -13.62 2.39
C ALA A 67 0.48 -12.69 1.18
N GLY A 68 -0.40 -11.71 1.31
CA GLY A 68 -0.79 -10.78 0.24
C GLY A 68 -1.83 -11.31 -0.73
N GLU A 69 -2.30 -12.54 -0.54
CA GLU A 69 -3.38 -13.13 -1.35
C GLU A 69 -4.75 -12.93 -0.69
N TRP A 70 -5.80 -12.91 -1.48
CA TRP A 70 -7.18 -12.92 -1.00
C TRP A 70 -8.07 -13.71 -1.96
N ILE A 71 -8.70 -14.77 -1.46
CA ILE A 71 -9.74 -15.49 -2.22
C ILE A 71 -11.10 -14.89 -1.90
N THR A 72 -11.79 -14.42 -2.93
CA THR A 72 -13.04 -13.68 -2.79
C THR A 72 -13.89 -13.79 -4.07
N SER A 73 -15.02 -13.09 -4.13
CA SER A 73 -15.84 -12.92 -5.33
C SER A 73 -16.06 -11.43 -5.63
N TYR A 74 -16.37 -11.10 -6.89
CA TYR A 74 -16.73 -9.72 -7.22
C TYR A 74 -17.96 -9.22 -6.45
N SER A 75 -18.86 -10.13 -6.05
CA SER A 75 -20.04 -9.80 -5.26
C SER A 75 -19.68 -9.42 -3.82
N GLU A 76 -18.73 -10.14 -3.22
CA GLU A 76 -18.23 -9.83 -1.87
C GLU A 76 -17.54 -8.47 -1.83
N ILE A 77 -16.64 -8.20 -2.79
CA ILE A 77 -16.00 -6.88 -2.91
C ILE A 77 -17.04 -5.77 -3.15
N ALA A 78 -18.07 -6.04 -3.95
CA ALA A 78 -19.15 -5.08 -4.22
C ALA A 78 -19.88 -4.69 -2.93
N VAL A 79 -20.22 -5.67 -2.08
CA VAL A 79 -20.83 -5.43 -0.77
C VAL A 79 -19.89 -4.62 0.13
N LEU A 80 -18.62 -5.03 0.24
CA LEU A 80 -17.64 -4.37 1.11
C LEU A 80 -17.31 -2.93 0.71
N THR A 81 -17.35 -2.62 -0.58
CA THR A 81 -17.01 -1.28 -1.11
C THR A 81 -18.22 -0.38 -1.35
N GLY A 82 -19.44 -0.94 -1.33
CA GLY A 82 -20.67 -0.26 -1.74
C GLY A 82 -20.73 0.04 -3.24
N LEU A 83 -19.95 -0.66 -4.07
CA LEU A 83 -19.92 -0.51 -5.52
C LEU A 83 -20.71 -1.61 -6.20
N CYS A 84 -21.20 -1.38 -7.41
CA CYS A 84 -21.83 -2.45 -8.18
C CYS A 84 -20.77 -3.42 -8.74
N ARG A 85 -21.15 -4.68 -8.98
CA ARG A 85 -20.25 -5.74 -9.48
C ARG A 85 -19.53 -5.35 -10.77
N LYS A 86 -20.19 -4.60 -11.66
CA LYS A 86 -19.60 -4.11 -12.92
C LYS A 86 -18.46 -3.12 -12.66
N SER A 87 -18.66 -2.17 -11.74
CA SER A 87 -17.64 -1.21 -11.33
C SER A 87 -16.45 -1.89 -10.65
N VAL A 88 -16.70 -2.86 -9.77
CA VAL A 88 -15.63 -3.67 -9.15
C VAL A 88 -14.79 -4.36 -10.22
N LYS A 89 -15.42 -5.06 -11.17
CA LYS A 89 -14.72 -5.74 -12.26
C LYS A 89 -13.88 -4.77 -13.11
N SER A 90 -14.42 -3.58 -13.41
CA SER A 90 -13.68 -2.54 -14.14
C SER A 90 -12.49 -2.00 -13.34
N CYS A 91 -12.67 -1.76 -12.03
CA CYS A 91 -11.61 -1.29 -11.15
C CYS A 91 -10.48 -2.30 -11.03
N LEU A 92 -10.80 -3.59 -10.81
CA LEU A 92 -9.79 -4.65 -10.72
C LEU A 92 -8.95 -4.75 -11.99
N LYS A 93 -9.56 -4.67 -13.19
CA LYS A 93 -8.81 -4.64 -14.46
C LYS A 93 -7.86 -3.45 -14.56
N ARG A 94 -8.29 -2.27 -14.12
CA ARG A 94 -7.45 -1.06 -14.13
C ARG A 94 -6.31 -1.15 -13.12
N LEU A 95 -6.56 -1.71 -11.94
CA LEU A 95 -5.55 -1.95 -10.91
C LEU A 95 -4.51 -2.99 -11.37
N GLU A 96 -4.96 -4.03 -12.06
CA GLU A 96 -4.10 -5.05 -12.67
C GLU A 96 -3.23 -4.47 -13.78
N ALA A 97 -3.80 -3.67 -14.69
CA ALA A 97 -3.04 -2.95 -15.70
C ALA A 97 -2.01 -1.96 -15.10
N GLY A 98 -2.29 -1.43 -13.90
CA GLY A 98 -1.38 -0.58 -13.14
C GLY A 98 -0.40 -1.33 -12.25
N TYR A 99 -0.31 -2.66 -12.35
CA TYR A 99 0.57 -3.53 -11.56
C TYR A 99 0.37 -3.46 -10.03
N PHE A 100 -0.79 -2.99 -9.56
CA PHE A 100 -1.09 -2.97 -8.12
C PHE A 100 -1.42 -4.36 -7.56
N LEU A 101 -2.03 -5.20 -8.40
CA LEU A 101 -2.47 -6.55 -8.05
C LEU A 101 -2.58 -7.42 -9.30
N GLN A 102 -2.79 -8.71 -9.11
CA GLN A 102 -3.15 -9.67 -10.16
C GLN A 102 -4.46 -10.36 -9.78
N VAL A 103 -5.26 -10.73 -10.78
CA VAL A 103 -6.53 -11.47 -10.58
C VAL A 103 -6.47 -12.79 -11.32
N LYS A 104 -6.51 -13.90 -10.57
CA LYS A 104 -6.61 -15.25 -11.13
C LYS A 104 -8.00 -15.81 -10.94
N ASP A 105 -8.51 -16.46 -11.97
CA ASP A 105 -9.80 -17.14 -11.91
C ASP A 105 -9.66 -18.46 -11.14
N LEU A 106 -10.51 -18.64 -10.13
CA LEU A 106 -10.79 -19.94 -9.52
C LEU A 106 -12.20 -20.37 -9.95
N VAL A 107 -12.56 -21.63 -9.72
CA VAL A 107 -13.83 -22.23 -10.18
C VAL A 107 -15.04 -21.33 -9.89
N ASN A 108 -15.26 -21.00 -8.62
CA ASN A 108 -16.37 -20.13 -8.18
C ASN A 108 -15.89 -18.80 -7.58
N TYR A 109 -14.58 -18.60 -7.48
CA TYR A 109 -13.95 -17.50 -6.78
C TYR A 109 -12.91 -16.79 -7.65
N LYS A 110 -12.29 -15.76 -7.10
CA LYS A 110 -11.13 -15.07 -7.65
C LYS A 110 -10.04 -15.10 -6.59
N LEU A 111 -8.83 -15.42 -7.02
CA LEU A 111 -7.63 -15.22 -6.23
C LEU A 111 -7.05 -13.87 -6.62
N ILE A 112 -7.07 -12.91 -5.71
CA ILE A 112 -6.44 -11.61 -5.88
C ILE A 112 -5.07 -11.64 -5.18
N ILE A 113 -4.01 -11.22 -5.87
CA ILE A 113 -2.64 -11.24 -5.36
C ILE A 113 -2.12 -9.81 -5.37
N LEU A 114 -1.74 -9.26 -4.22
CA LEU A 114 -1.14 -7.93 -4.13
C LEU A 114 0.31 -7.97 -4.63
N THR A 115 0.66 -7.05 -5.53
CA THR A 115 2.04 -6.91 -5.99
C THR A 115 2.88 -6.28 -4.87
N ASN A 116 4.12 -6.77 -4.68
CA ASN A 116 5.08 -6.24 -3.70
C ASN A 116 4.61 -6.25 -2.23
N TYR A 117 3.69 -7.16 -1.87
CA TYR A 117 3.15 -7.24 -0.50
C TYR A 117 4.24 -7.43 0.57
N ASP A 118 5.19 -8.32 0.30
CA ASP A 118 6.23 -8.73 1.24
C ASP A 118 7.57 -8.00 1.04
N GLN A 119 7.62 -7.01 0.14
CA GLN A 119 8.86 -6.27 -0.06
C GLN A 119 9.01 -5.18 1.03
N PRO A 120 10.01 -5.30 1.93
CA PRO A 120 10.43 -4.13 2.69
C PRO A 120 10.85 -3.05 1.69
N PRO A 121 10.69 -1.76 2.03
CA PRO A 121 11.18 -0.70 1.17
C PRO A 121 12.70 -0.87 1.06
N SER A 122 13.18 -1.30 -0.12
CA SER A 122 14.60 -1.37 -0.46
C SER A 122 15.19 0.02 -0.25
N GLY A 123 15.81 0.28 0.90
CA GLY A 123 16.27 1.62 1.26
C GLY A 123 16.66 1.88 2.72
N LEU A 124 16.54 0.90 3.63
CA LEU A 124 17.23 0.97 4.93
C LEU A 124 18.31 -0.09 4.97
N SER A 125 19.32 0.08 4.12
CA SER A 125 20.62 -0.55 4.34
C SER A 125 21.22 0.05 5.61
N ASP A 126 21.42 -0.81 6.59
CA ASP A 126 22.20 -0.62 7.80
C ASP A 126 23.53 0.09 7.46
N ALA A 127 23.68 1.34 7.88
CA ALA A 127 24.92 2.09 7.79
C ALA A 127 24.97 3.12 8.93
N GLY A 128 25.75 2.76 9.94
CA GLY A 128 26.40 3.58 10.97
C GLY A 128 25.89 4.99 11.24
N LEU A 129 25.53 5.23 12.51
CA LEU A 129 25.57 6.56 13.12
C LEU A 129 26.86 7.32 12.73
N PRO A 130 26.75 8.60 12.37
CA PRO A 130 27.77 9.59 12.69
C PRO A 130 27.26 10.56 13.78
N PRO A 131 28.18 11.28 14.45
CA PRO A 131 27.94 11.87 15.74
C PRO A 131 27.12 13.16 15.66
N VAL A 132 26.40 13.40 16.76
CA VAL A 132 25.84 14.71 17.13
C VAL A 132 26.92 15.78 17.02
N SER A 133 26.64 16.85 16.28
CA SER A 133 27.35 18.11 16.42
C SER A 133 26.36 19.27 16.35
N THR A 134 26.67 20.27 17.17
CA THR A 134 25.76 21.21 17.81
C THR A 134 25.83 22.57 17.12
N GLN A 135 24.72 23.00 16.47
CA GLN A 135 24.21 24.40 16.30
C GLN A 135 25.13 25.48 15.66
N PRO A 136 24.66 26.70 15.24
CA PRO A 136 23.41 27.40 15.59
C PRO A 136 22.60 28.03 14.44
N ALA A 137 21.40 28.49 14.82
CA ALA A 137 20.39 29.16 14.02
C ALA A 137 20.80 30.57 13.54
N VAL A 138 20.36 30.95 12.35
CA VAL A 138 20.21 32.36 11.92
C VAL A 138 18.93 32.49 11.09
N ASP A 139 18.03 33.35 11.58
CA ASP A 139 16.77 33.76 10.94
C ASP A 139 17.01 34.69 9.74
N ALA A 140 16.46 34.39 8.56
CA ALA A 140 16.00 35.36 7.55
C ALA A 140 15.13 34.68 6.46
N PRO A 141 14.24 35.41 5.76
CA PRO A 141 12.96 34.89 5.27
C PRO A 141 12.98 34.35 3.84
N GLY A 142 12.07 33.40 3.57
CA GLY A 142 11.62 33.09 2.21
C GLY A 142 12.48 32.08 1.44
N VAL A 143 12.55 30.84 1.91
CA VAL A 143 13.09 29.73 1.13
C VAL A 143 11.96 28.75 0.84
N ASP A 144 11.58 28.67 -0.44
CA ASP A 144 10.51 27.81 -0.93
C ASP A 144 10.84 26.34 -0.60
N PHE A 145 9.92 25.66 0.10
CA PHE A 145 10.08 24.30 0.63
C PHE A 145 10.52 23.31 -0.47
N PHE A 146 10.12 23.58 -1.70
CA PHE A 146 10.49 22.79 -2.88
C PHE A 146 11.97 22.89 -3.25
N SER A 147 12.61 24.05 -3.06
CA SER A 147 14.04 24.25 -3.37
C SER A 147 14.94 23.49 -2.39
N GLN A 148 14.53 23.40 -1.12
CA GLN A 148 15.28 22.68 -0.10
C GLN A 148 15.17 21.16 -0.29
N ALA A 149 14.02 20.66 -0.74
CA ALA A 149 13.82 19.25 -1.05
C ALA A 149 14.63 18.78 -2.27
N MET A 150 14.81 19.64 -3.29
CA MET A 150 15.57 19.27 -4.50
C MET A 150 17.08 19.20 -4.29
N ASN A 151 17.62 19.94 -3.31
CA ASN A 151 19.03 19.85 -2.95
C ASN A 151 19.40 18.50 -2.29
N PHE A 152 18.43 17.80 -1.69
CA PHE A 152 18.65 16.47 -1.12
C PHE A 152 18.84 15.36 -2.16
N TYR A 153 18.41 15.58 -3.42
CA TYR A 153 18.44 14.56 -4.47
C TYR A 153 19.47 14.83 -5.58
N ASN A 154 20.13 15.99 -5.59
CA ASN A 154 21.18 16.32 -6.56
C ASN A 154 22.58 16.05 -6.01
N LEU A 155 22.95 14.77 -5.92
CA LEU A 155 24.34 14.33 -5.77
C LEU A 155 24.94 14.11 -7.17
N ASN A 156 25.29 15.21 -7.85
CA ASN A 156 26.39 15.25 -8.80
C ASN A 156 26.63 16.68 -9.32
N ASN A 157 27.71 17.30 -8.83
CA ASN A 157 28.61 18.00 -9.72
C ASN A 157 30.00 17.97 -9.10
N GLY A 158 30.92 17.31 -9.81
CA GLY A 158 32.29 17.09 -9.36
C GLY A 158 33.03 18.39 -9.13
N GLN A 159 33.79 18.43 -8.03
CA GLN A 159 34.98 19.27 -7.94
C GLN A 159 36.18 18.35 -7.67
N LYS A 160 37.03 18.26 -8.70
CA LYS A 160 38.43 17.85 -8.57
C LYS A 160 39.12 18.88 -7.65
N GLY A 161 39.65 18.43 -6.51
CA GLY A 161 40.53 19.21 -5.65
C GLY A 161 41.92 18.61 -5.67
N VAL A 162 42.85 19.32 -6.30
CA VAL A 162 44.29 19.02 -6.41
C VAL A 162 44.97 19.15 -5.05
N VAL A 163 45.90 18.24 -4.78
CA VAL A 163 46.82 18.30 -3.64
C VAL A 163 47.94 19.29 -3.97
N ASN A 164 48.13 20.29 -3.11
CA ASN A 164 49.41 20.94 -2.85
C ASN A 164 49.46 21.29 -1.36
#